data_AF-A0A2N6FFL1-F1
#
_entry.id   AF-A0A2N6FFL1-F1
#
_cell.length_a   1.000
_cell.length_b   1.000
_cell.length_c   1.000
_cell.angle_alpha   90.00
_cell.angle_beta   90.00
_cell.angle_gamma   90.00
#
_symmetry.space_group_name_H-M   'P 1'
#
loop_
_entity.id
_entity.type
_entity.pdbx_description
1 polymer ?
#
loop_
_entity_poly.entity_id
_entity_poly.type
_entity_poly.pdbx_seq_one_letter_code
_entity_poly.pdbx_strand_id
1 'polypeptide(L)'
;MTKRWAVLLTLLLSACGSAVSIDTSDSFAPVPTAQPILVMPVTPIMCPEEVSEAFFDRLITRLNSLGEPHGYTFVILKQAPTSLPPESLATRTYATGELFGCLEETGCCSGEITMTMRLDLFQPGNSEPTLRMRYPVERFFDLETATPRQAHTSLAADTAEKAATDLIEALHKTN
;
A
#
# COMPACT_ATOMS: atom_id res chain seq x y z
N MET A 1 -40.04 -20.56 -36.42
CA MET A 1 -40.19 -20.59 -34.96
C MET A 1 -38.85 -20.28 -34.32
N THR A 2 -38.66 -19.01 -33.98
CA THR A 2 -37.43 -18.36 -33.51
C THR A 2 -37.54 -18.09 -32.02
N LYS A 3 -36.77 -18.77 -31.16
CA LYS A 3 -36.61 -18.39 -29.73
C LYS A 3 -35.64 -19.32 -28.97
N ARG A 4 -34.31 -19.22 -29.16
CA ARG A 4 -33.32 -19.86 -28.26
C ARG A 4 -31.95 -19.14 -28.17
N TRP A 5 -31.86 -17.84 -28.46
CA TRP A 5 -30.57 -17.13 -28.58
C TRP A 5 -30.45 -15.88 -27.70
N ALA A 6 -31.09 -15.86 -26.52
CA ALA A 6 -31.14 -14.66 -25.67
C ALA A 6 -30.67 -14.86 -24.22
N VAL A 7 -29.99 -15.96 -23.89
CA VAL A 7 -29.62 -16.24 -22.47
C VAL A 7 -28.11 -16.23 -22.23
N LEU A 8 -27.26 -16.16 -23.26
CA LEU A 8 -25.81 -16.25 -23.07
C LEU A 8 -25.06 -14.90 -22.96
N LEU A 9 -25.75 -13.76 -23.08
CA LEU A 9 -25.08 -12.44 -23.17
C LEU A 9 -25.05 -11.62 -21.87
N THR A 10 -25.60 -12.12 -20.76
CA THR A 10 -25.78 -11.34 -19.52
C THR A 10 -24.76 -11.62 -18.41
N LEU A 11 -23.70 -12.39 -18.68
CA LEU A 11 -22.70 -12.82 -17.68
C LEU A 11 -21.37 -12.04 -17.73
N LEU A 12 -21.39 -10.82 -18.28
CA LEU A 12 -20.25 -9.89 -18.33
C LEU A 12 -20.52 -8.63 -17.49
N LEU A 13 -21.10 -8.78 -16.29
CA LEU A 13 -20.96 -7.78 -15.24
C LEU A 13 -19.58 -7.98 -14.63
N SER A 14 -18.57 -7.47 -15.33
CA SER A 14 -17.20 -7.36 -14.85
C SER A 14 -17.23 -6.55 -13.56
N ALA A 15 -16.89 -7.18 -12.44
CA ALA A 15 -16.54 -6.46 -11.23
C ALA A 15 -15.34 -5.56 -11.57
N CYS A 16 -15.59 -4.26 -11.71
CA CYS A 16 -14.54 -3.24 -11.81
C CYS A 16 -13.92 -3.03 -10.42
N GLY A 17 -13.35 -4.08 -9.84
CA GLY A 17 -12.38 -3.93 -8.77
C GLY A 17 -11.11 -3.39 -9.40
N SER A 18 -10.62 -2.23 -8.92
CA SER A 18 -9.27 -1.80 -9.31
C SER A 18 -8.31 -2.86 -8.77
N ALA A 19 -7.38 -3.35 -9.59
CA ALA A 19 -6.42 -4.36 -9.16
C ALA A 19 -5.21 -3.70 -8.48
N VAL A 20 -4.50 -4.47 -7.65
CA VAL A 20 -3.16 -4.07 -7.18
C VAL A 20 -2.26 -3.82 -8.38
N SER A 21 -1.62 -2.65 -8.42
CA SER A 21 -0.66 -2.29 -9.47
C SER A 21 0.71 -2.01 -8.88
N ILE A 22 1.75 -2.45 -9.59
CA ILE A 22 3.16 -2.18 -9.26
C ILE A 22 3.78 -1.63 -10.54
N ASP A 23 4.08 -0.34 -10.52
CA ASP A 23 4.64 0.41 -11.63
C ASP A 23 6.12 0.71 -11.32
N THR A 24 7.03 0.17 -12.13
CA THR A 24 8.48 0.40 -12.00
C THR A 24 8.94 1.32 -13.14
N SER A 25 9.71 2.36 -12.84
CA SER A 25 10.28 3.24 -13.87
C SER A 25 11.48 2.59 -14.55
N ASP A 26 11.80 3.03 -15.77
CA ASP A 26 13.03 2.64 -16.48
C ASP A 26 14.30 3.07 -15.74
N SER A 27 14.19 4.03 -14.80
CA SER A 27 15.30 4.51 -13.97
C SER A 27 15.48 3.75 -12.66
N PHE A 28 14.65 2.74 -12.39
CA PHE A 28 14.78 1.90 -11.21
C PHE A 28 16.08 1.11 -11.25
N ALA A 29 16.89 1.25 -10.21
CA ALA A 29 18.14 0.53 -10.02
C ALA A 29 18.03 -0.43 -8.83
N PRO A 30 18.85 -1.50 -8.75
CA PRO A 30 18.96 -2.29 -7.54
C PRO A 30 19.36 -1.41 -6.34
N VAL A 31 18.61 -1.49 -5.24
CA VAL A 31 18.95 -0.72 -4.03
C VAL A 31 20.12 -1.39 -3.30
N PRO A 32 21.23 -0.67 -3.02
CA PRO A 32 22.34 -1.23 -2.24
C PRO A 32 21.92 -1.55 -0.81
N THR A 33 22.23 -2.76 -0.34
CA THR A 33 21.91 -3.23 1.02
C THR A 33 22.70 -2.50 2.11
N ALA A 34 23.83 -1.87 1.77
CA ALA A 34 24.68 -1.14 2.71
C ALA A 34 24.09 0.21 3.20
N GLN A 35 23.02 0.72 2.58
CA GLN A 35 22.42 2.00 2.94
C GLN A 35 20.99 1.80 3.46
N PRO A 36 20.59 2.47 4.55
CA PRO A 36 19.23 2.37 5.05
C PRO A 36 18.25 3.01 4.06
N ILE A 37 17.12 2.33 3.84
CA ILE A 37 15.98 2.88 3.14
C ILE A 37 15.18 3.68 4.16
N LEU A 38 15.05 4.99 3.91
CA LEU A 38 14.24 5.84 4.79
C LEU A 38 12.77 5.57 4.51
N VAL A 39 11.94 5.52 5.56
CA VAL A 39 10.49 5.36 5.39
C VAL A 39 9.79 6.47 6.14
N MET A 40 9.01 7.25 5.41
CA MET A 40 8.23 8.36 5.94
C MET A 40 6.88 7.87 6.46
N PRO A 41 6.33 8.50 7.51
CA PRO A 41 4.96 8.26 7.94
C PRO A 41 3.99 8.40 6.77
N VAL A 42 3.04 7.48 6.72
CA VAL A 42 2.02 7.45 5.69
C VAL A 42 1.04 8.61 5.91
N THR A 43 0.69 9.32 4.84
CA THR A 43 -0.24 10.45 4.92
C THR A 43 -1.69 9.94 4.85
N PRO A 44 -2.51 10.14 5.91
CA PRO A 44 -3.93 9.82 5.84
C PRO A 44 -4.70 10.86 5.02
N ILE A 45 -5.51 10.42 4.06
CA ILE A 45 -6.37 11.26 3.23
C ILE A 45 -7.79 10.71 3.29
N MET A 46 -8.67 11.40 4.01
CA MET A 46 -10.03 10.91 4.31
C MET A 46 -9.99 9.50 4.94
N CYS A 47 -9.03 9.28 5.82
CA CYS A 47 -8.88 8.07 6.61
C CYS A 47 -8.60 8.46 8.07
N PRO A 48 -9.17 7.77 9.06
CA PRO A 48 -8.85 8.03 10.46
C PRO A 48 -7.35 7.84 10.74
N GLU A 49 -6.77 8.70 11.57
CA GLU A 49 -5.34 8.72 11.86
C GLU A 49 -4.89 7.39 12.48
N GLU A 50 -5.70 6.80 13.36
CA GLU A 50 -5.41 5.55 14.06
C GLU A 50 -5.26 4.36 13.10
N VAL A 51 -5.98 4.38 11.97
CA VAL A 51 -5.86 3.35 10.92
C VAL A 51 -4.52 3.51 10.20
N SER A 52 -4.11 4.75 9.92
CA SER A 52 -2.83 5.03 9.26
C SER A 52 -1.62 4.76 10.14
N GLU A 53 -1.69 5.06 11.44
CA GLU A 53 -0.65 4.72 12.41
C GLU A 53 -0.49 3.20 12.54
N ALA A 54 -1.60 2.49 12.71
CA ALA A 54 -1.59 1.02 12.80
C ALA A 54 -1.04 0.37 11.53
N PHE A 55 -1.42 0.89 10.35
CA PHE A 55 -0.85 0.48 9.07
C PHE A 55 0.67 0.68 9.05
N PHE A 56 1.12 1.88 9.42
CA PHE A 56 2.53 2.27 9.32
C PHE A 56 3.42 1.45 10.25
N ASP A 57 3.01 1.29 11.51
CA ASP A 57 3.74 0.48 12.48
C ASP A 57 3.88 -0.97 12.00
N ARG A 58 2.80 -1.53 11.44
CA ARG A 58 2.80 -2.88 10.88
C ARG A 58 3.72 -2.99 9.66
N LEU A 59 3.66 -2.00 8.76
CA LEU A 59 4.50 -1.94 7.57
C LEU A 59 5.98 -1.94 7.94
N ILE A 60 6.42 -1.05 8.84
CA ILE A 60 7.83 -0.96 9.25
C ILE A 60 8.31 -2.23 9.93
N THR A 61 7.48 -2.80 10.81
CA THR A 61 7.79 -4.05 11.49
C THR A 61 8.02 -5.15 10.47
N ARG A 62 7.13 -5.27 9.47
CA ARG A 62 7.21 -6.30 8.46
C ARG A 62 8.36 -6.08 7.48
N LEU A 63 8.59 -4.85 7.04
CA LEU A 63 9.70 -4.48 6.17
C LEU A 63 11.05 -4.85 6.79
N ASN A 64 11.27 -4.54 8.06
CA ASN A 64 12.52 -4.92 8.73
C ASN A 64 12.62 -6.44 8.91
N SER A 65 11.54 -7.12 9.32
CA SER A 65 11.53 -8.59 9.46
C SER A 65 11.81 -9.32 8.15
N LEU A 66 11.26 -8.84 7.02
CA LEU A 66 11.48 -9.45 5.71
C LEU A 66 12.80 -8.99 5.07
N GLY A 67 13.24 -7.76 5.32
CA GLY A 67 14.43 -7.17 4.71
C GLY A 67 15.74 -7.60 5.37
N GLU A 68 15.74 -7.85 6.68
CA GLU A 68 16.94 -8.19 7.44
C GLU A 68 17.69 -9.43 6.88
N PRO A 69 17.04 -10.55 6.54
CA PRO A 69 17.70 -11.70 5.90
C PRO A 69 18.38 -11.37 4.56
N HIS A 70 17.99 -10.26 3.94
CA HIS A 70 18.50 -9.79 2.67
C HIS A 70 19.45 -8.59 2.79
N GLY A 71 19.75 -8.16 4.02
CA GLY A 71 20.62 -7.02 4.30
C GLY A 71 19.96 -5.66 4.12
N TYR A 72 18.64 -5.58 3.93
CA TYR A 72 17.93 -4.29 3.91
C TYR A 72 17.61 -3.83 5.32
N THR A 73 17.80 -2.52 5.56
CA THR A 73 17.42 -1.86 6.82
C THR A 73 16.47 -0.72 6.52
N PHE A 74 15.32 -0.66 7.20
CA PHE A 74 14.31 0.38 7.03
C PHE A 74 14.26 1.27 8.27
N VAL A 75 14.48 2.57 8.07
CA VAL A 75 14.56 3.56 9.17
C VAL A 75 13.43 4.56 9.05
N ILE A 76 12.64 4.69 10.13
CA ILE A 76 11.56 5.67 10.19
C ILE A 76 12.14 7.08 10.21
N LEU A 77 11.72 7.90 9.25
CA LEU A 77 12.01 9.32 9.20
C LEU A 77 10.89 10.09 9.88
N LYS A 78 11.06 10.41 11.17
CA LYS A 78 10.02 11.08 11.98
C LYS A 78 9.68 12.50 11.53
N GLN A 79 10.49 13.09 10.66
CA GLN A 79 10.32 14.46 10.17
C GLN A 79 9.56 14.45 8.84
N ALA A 80 8.62 15.38 8.68
CA ALA A 80 7.90 15.55 7.42
C ALA A 80 8.87 15.89 6.27
N PRO A 81 8.61 15.45 5.03
CA PRO A 81 9.49 15.73 3.89
C PRO A 81 9.77 17.22 3.70
N THR A 82 8.77 18.06 3.95
CA THR A 82 8.85 19.53 3.86
C THR A 82 9.76 20.16 4.90
N SER A 83 10.06 19.45 5.99
CA SER A 83 10.97 19.90 7.05
C SER A 83 12.42 19.49 6.82
N LEU A 84 12.68 18.67 5.80
CA LEU A 84 14.02 18.27 5.41
C LEU A 84 14.52 19.12 4.24
N PRO A 85 15.81 19.51 4.22
CA PRO A 85 16.39 20.14 3.05
C PRO A 85 16.27 19.20 1.85
N PRO A 86 15.79 19.66 0.67
CA PRO A 86 15.62 18.81 -0.51
C PRO A 86 16.91 18.05 -0.90
N GLU A 87 18.08 18.66 -0.69
CA GLU A 87 19.37 18.01 -0.94
C GLU A 87 19.60 16.75 -0.10
N SER A 88 18.98 16.64 1.09
CA SER A 88 19.15 15.50 1.99
C SER A 88 18.42 14.25 1.52
N LEU A 89 17.30 14.41 0.81
CA LEU A 89 16.53 13.31 0.23
C LEU A 89 17.03 12.95 -1.17
N ALA A 90 17.53 13.92 -1.94
CA ALA A 90 18.02 13.71 -3.31
C ALA A 90 19.18 12.71 -3.42
N THR A 91 19.89 12.44 -2.32
CA THR A 91 21.04 11.52 -2.25
C THR A 91 20.73 10.18 -1.58
N ARG A 92 19.48 9.94 -1.19
CA ARG A 92 19.07 8.76 -0.41
C ARG A 92 17.90 8.04 -1.05
N THR A 93 17.80 6.74 -0.80
CA THR A 93 16.60 5.98 -1.11
C THR A 93 15.58 6.21 0.00
N TYR A 94 14.35 6.59 -0.37
CA TYR A 94 13.27 6.76 0.59
C TYR A 94 11.93 6.29 0.05
N ALA A 95 11.08 5.80 0.95
CA ALA A 95 9.70 5.43 0.68
C ALA A 95 8.75 6.37 1.41
N THR A 96 7.67 6.73 0.75
CA THR A 96 6.55 7.49 1.32
C THR A 96 5.24 6.88 0.83
N GLY A 97 4.16 7.05 1.58
CA GLY A 97 2.87 6.51 1.19
C GLY A 97 1.70 7.35 1.64
N GLU A 98 0.54 7.00 1.10
CA GLU A 98 -0.74 7.61 1.43
C GLU A 98 -1.80 6.51 1.59
N LEU A 99 -2.73 6.75 2.52
CA LEU A 99 -3.93 5.94 2.69
C LEU A 99 -5.14 6.81 2.39
N PHE A 100 -5.87 6.41 1.35
CA PHE A 100 -7.03 7.13 0.84
C PHE A 100 -8.32 6.43 1.18
N GLY A 101 -9.34 7.23 1.47
CA GLY A 101 -10.74 6.85 1.35
C GLY A 101 -11.07 5.59 2.15
N CYS A 102 -10.78 5.60 3.45
CA CYS A 102 -11.20 4.56 4.38
C CYS A 102 -12.72 4.71 4.62
N LEU A 103 -13.50 4.35 3.61
CA LEU A 103 -14.95 4.49 3.63
C LEU A 103 -15.55 3.24 4.25
N GLU A 104 -16.56 3.47 5.09
CA GLU A 104 -17.35 2.43 5.74
C GLU A 104 -18.80 2.57 5.28
N GLU A 105 -19.35 1.49 4.74
CA GLU A 105 -20.78 1.37 4.47
C GLU A 105 -21.36 0.28 5.37
N THR A 106 -22.29 0.63 6.26
CA THR A 106 -22.94 -0.32 7.17
C THR A 106 -24.40 -0.53 6.81
N GLY A 107 -24.76 -1.80 6.62
CA GLY A 107 -26.12 -2.29 6.50
C GLY A 107 -26.65 -2.86 7.83
N CYS A 108 -27.83 -3.48 7.78
CA CYS A 108 -28.51 -4.01 8.97
C CYS A 108 -27.73 -5.15 9.67
N CYS A 109 -26.88 -5.89 8.95
CA CYS A 109 -26.19 -7.09 9.48
C CYS A 109 -24.73 -7.23 9.00
N SER A 110 -24.30 -6.41 8.04
CA SER A 110 -22.95 -6.47 7.48
C SER A 110 -22.49 -5.07 7.14
N GLY A 111 -21.18 -4.89 7.06
CA GLY A 111 -20.57 -3.69 6.53
C GLY A 111 -19.52 -4.00 5.48
N GLU A 112 -19.15 -2.97 4.76
CA GLU A 112 -18.08 -2.97 3.79
C GLU A 112 -17.11 -1.83 4.12
N ILE A 113 -15.82 -2.11 4.05
CA ILE A 113 -14.77 -1.11 4.14
C ILE A 113 -14.01 -1.12 2.83
N THR A 114 -13.84 0.06 2.25
CA THR A 114 -12.92 0.26 1.13
C THR A 114 -11.78 1.17 1.57
N MET A 115 -10.60 0.96 0.98
CA MET A 115 -9.41 1.77 1.22
C MET A 115 -8.50 1.67 0.00
N THR A 116 -7.75 2.72 -0.31
CA THR A 116 -6.67 2.63 -1.29
C THR A 116 -5.35 3.04 -0.63
N MET A 117 -4.35 2.18 -0.69
CA MET A 117 -2.99 2.53 -0.29
C MET A 117 -2.15 2.86 -1.53
N ARG A 118 -1.33 3.91 -1.47
CA ARG A 118 -0.23 4.16 -2.41
C ARG A 118 1.10 4.17 -1.67
N LEU A 119 2.09 3.48 -2.20
CA LEU A 119 3.47 3.47 -1.69
C LEU A 119 4.41 3.82 -2.84
N ASP A 120 5.21 4.86 -2.66
CA ASP A 120 6.14 5.39 -3.63
C ASP A 120 7.58 5.26 -3.08
N LEU A 121 8.47 4.67 -3.86
CA LEU A 121 9.91 4.60 -3.58
C LEU A 121 10.66 5.52 -4.53
N PHE A 122 11.48 6.38 -3.95
CA PHE A 122 12.36 7.30 -4.64
C PHE A 122 13.81 6.83 -4.46
N GLN A 123 14.57 6.92 -5.53
CA GLN A 123 16.00 6.62 -5.54
C GLN A 123 16.82 7.88 -5.83
N PRO A 124 18.10 7.92 -5.40
CA PRO A 124 18.95 9.10 -5.58
C PRO A 124 18.93 9.64 -7.01
N GLY A 125 18.82 10.96 -7.15
CA GLY A 125 18.79 11.66 -8.44
C GLY A 125 17.46 11.61 -9.19
N ASN A 126 16.43 10.90 -8.70
CA ASN A 126 15.10 10.87 -9.32
C ASN A 126 14.14 11.80 -8.56
N SER A 127 13.49 12.72 -9.28
CA SER A 127 12.44 13.60 -8.72
C SER A 127 11.06 12.93 -8.69
N GLU A 128 10.88 11.87 -9.47
CA GLU A 128 9.67 11.05 -9.52
C GLU A 128 9.93 9.69 -8.88
N PRO A 129 8.90 8.99 -8.37
CA PRO A 129 9.07 7.64 -7.85
C PRO A 129 9.62 6.70 -8.91
N THR A 130 10.64 5.95 -8.53
CA THR A 130 11.18 4.86 -9.35
C THR A 130 10.36 3.57 -9.25
N LEU A 131 9.55 3.46 -8.20
CA LEU A 131 8.62 2.37 -7.99
C LEU A 131 7.39 2.93 -7.29
N ARG A 132 6.21 2.58 -7.79
CA ARG A 132 4.91 2.98 -7.26
C ARG A 132 4.02 1.76 -7.13
N MET A 133 3.49 1.53 -5.96
CA MET A 133 2.55 0.46 -5.68
C MET A 133 1.21 1.04 -5.28
N ARG A 134 0.12 0.50 -5.84
CA ARG A 134 -1.25 0.87 -5.49
C ARG A 134 -2.04 -0.34 -5.07
N TYR A 135 -2.73 -0.23 -3.94
CA TYR A 135 -3.54 -1.27 -3.34
C TYR A 135 -4.95 -0.74 -3.08
N PRO A 136 -5.81 -0.72 -4.12
CA PRO A 136 -7.25 -0.70 -3.90
C PRO A 136 -7.66 -1.99 -3.17
N VAL A 137 -8.22 -1.86 -1.98
CA VAL A 137 -8.65 -2.99 -1.15
C VAL A 137 -10.05 -2.76 -0.61
N GLU A 138 -10.80 -3.84 -0.54
CA GLU A 138 -12.15 -3.87 0.02
C GLU A 138 -12.29 -5.05 0.99
N ARG A 139 -13.16 -4.91 1.98
CA ARG A 139 -13.47 -5.95 2.95
C ARG A 139 -14.91 -5.87 3.41
N PHE A 140 -15.61 -6.99 3.23
CA PHE A 140 -16.89 -7.24 3.88
C PHE A 140 -16.65 -7.79 5.29
N PHE A 141 -17.49 -7.39 6.24
CA PHE A 141 -17.48 -7.90 7.60
C PHE A 141 -18.89 -8.03 8.16
N ASP A 142 -19.08 -9.01 9.05
CA ASP A 142 -20.34 -9.25 9.75
C ASP A 142 -20.33 -8.47 11.08
N LEU A 143 -21.37 -7.68 11.32
CA LEU A 143 -21.51 -6.84 12.52
C LEU A 143 -21.69 -7.66 13.81
N GLU A 144 -22.06 -8.94 13.70
CA GLU A 144 -22.11 -9.86 14.84
C GLU A 144 -20.72 -10.32 15.31
N THR A 145 -19.72 -10.27 14.41
CA THR A 145 -18.38 -10.84 14.66
C THR A 145 -17.27 -9.79 14.73
N ALA A 146 -17.47 -8.64 14.10
CA ALA A 146 -16.48 -7.57 14.08
C ALA A 146 -17.15 -6.19 14.14
N THR A 147 -16.54 -5.30 14.90
CA THR A 147 -16.84 -3.87 14.83
C THR A 147 -16.18 -3.26 13.59
N PRO A 148 -16.73 -2.18 13.04
CA PRO A 148 -16.10 -1.51 11.89
C PRO A 148 -14.66 -1.07 12.16
N ARG A 149 -14.37 -0.60 13.38
CA ARG A 149 -13.00 -0.30 13.82
C ARG A 149 -12.07 -1.51 13.72
N GLN A 150 -12.50 -2.69 14.17
CA GLN A 150 -11.70 -3.92 14.05
C GLN A 150 -11.49 -4.30 12.58
N ALA A 151 -12.51 -4.13 11.74
CA ALA A 151 -12.41 -4.41 10.31
C ALA A 151 -11.45 -3.44 9.61
N HIS A 152 -11.45 -2.14 9.95
CA HIS A 152 -10.46 -1.16 9.47
C HIS A 152 -9.04 -1.53 9.87
N THR A 153 -8.80 -1.81 11.17
CA THR A 153 -7.47 -2.16 11.67
C THR A 153 -6.96 -3.46 11.01
N SER A 154 -7.82 -4.46 10.85
CA SER A 154 -7.44 -5.70 10.20
C SER A 154 -7.15 -5.51 8.72
N LEU A 155 -7.96 -4.72 7.99
CA LEU A 155 -7.72 -4.41 6.58
C LEU A 155 -6.40 -3.65 6.39
N ALA A 156 -6.14 -2.66 7.24
CA ALA A 156 -4.87 -1.93 7.28
C ALA A 156 -3.68 -2.86 7.52
N ALA A 157 -3.77 -3.75 8.51
CA ALA A 157 -2.69 -4.67 8.83
C ALA A 157 -2.38 -5.62 7.66
N ASP A 158 -3.41 -6.21 7.04
CA ASP A 158 -3.24 -7.13 5.91
C ASP A 158 -2.68 -6.42 4.67
N THR A 159 -3.10 -5.16 4.45
CA THR A 159 -2.57 -4.33 3.36
C THR A 159 -1.10 -3.99 3.62
N ALA A 160 -0.72 -3.67 4.86
CA ALA A 160 0.67 -3.38 5.24
C ALA A 160 1.58 -4.60 5.05
N GLU A 161 1.11 -5.78 5.44
CA GLU A 161 1.80 -7.05 5.23
C GLU A 161 2.08 -7.33 3.76
N LYS A 162 1.06 -7.17 2.92
CA LYS A 162 1.18 -7.36 1.49
C LYS A 162 2.13 -6.34 0.86
N ALA A 163 1.98 -5.07 1.22
CA ALA A 163 2.83 -3.99 0.72
C ALA A 163 4.31 -4.20 1.07
N ALA A 164 4.59 -4.62 2.32
CA ALA A 164 5.96 -4.94 2.72
C ALA A 164 6.54 -6.08 1.90
N THR A 165 5.75 -7.15 1.72
CA THR A 165 6.16 -8.32 0.93
C THR A 165 6.48 -7.93 -0.50
N ASP A 166 5.56 -7.23 -1.17
CA ASP A 166 5.72 -6.80 -2.55
C ASP A 166 6.89 -5.81 -2.70
N LEU A 167 7.12 -4.89 -1.75
CA LEU A 167 8.27 -3.99 -1.77
C LEU A 167 9.58 -4.77 -1.69
N ILE A 168 9.70 -5.70 -0.74
CA ILE A 168 10.89 -6.54 -0.62
C ILE A 168 11.09 -7.34 -1.91
N GLU A 169 10.06 -7.97 -2.46
CA GLU A 169 10.17 -8.68 -3.74
C GLU A 169 10.64 -7.78 -4.88
N ALA A 170 10.12 -6.55 -4.98
CA ALA A 170 10.52 -5.59 -6.01
C ALA A 170 11.99 -5.16 -5.86
N LEU A 171 12.48 -4.97 -4.63
CA LEU A 171 13.89 -4.69 -4.36
C LEU A 171 14.82 -5.84 -4.77
N HIS A 172 14.32 -7.09 -4.76
CA HIS A 172 15.07 -8.28 -5.14
C HIS A 172 14.99 -8.64 -6.62
N LYS A 173 13.88 -8.33 -7.30
CA LYS A 173 13.55 -8.84 -8.64
C LYS A 173 14.41 -8.30 -9.78
N THR A 174 15.42 -7.48 -9.50
CA THR A 174 16.39 -7.02 -10.51
C THR A 174 17.31 -8.15 -10.98
N ASN A 175 16.91 -8.77 -12.09
CA ASN A 175 17.78 -9.41 -13.09
C ASN A 175 17.74 -8.57 -14.36
#